data_AF-A0A5S4H5D1-F1
#
_entry.id   AF-A0A5S4H5D1-F1
#
_cell.length_a   1.000
_cell.length_b   1.000
_cell.length_c   1.000
_cell.angle_alpha   90.00
_cell.angle_beta   90.00
_cell.angle_gamma   90.00
#
_symmetry.space_group_name_H-M   'P 1'
#
loop_
_entity.id
_entity.type
_entity.pdbx_description
1 polymer ?
#
loop_
_entity_poly.entity_id
_entity_poly.type
_entity_poly.pdbx_seq_one_letter_code
_entity_poly.pdbx_strand_id
1 'polypeptide(L)' 'MRIANHAGRAVLVVSDDKAADIETASAGRFGPAPQSLYDNWDAFAAWAATATPAPDVEIDRLHL' A
#
# COMPACT_ATOMS: atom_id res chain seq x y z
N MET A 1 4.50 -1.69 9.55
CA MET A 1 3.88 -1.63 8.21
C MET A 1 2.47 -2.17 8.30
N ARG A 2 1.49 -1.48 7.72
CA ARG A 2 0.08 -1.91 7.63
C ARG A 2 -0.36 -1.77 6.18
N ILE A 3 -0.93 -2.82 5.61
CA ILE A 3 -1.41 -2.88 4.23
C ILE A 3 -2.91 -3.14 4.29
N ALA A 4 -3.67 -2.49 3.40
CA ALA A 4 -5.08 -2.75 3.25
C ALA A 4 -5.44 -2.94 1.77
N ASN A 5 -6.62 -3.50 1.55
CA ASN A 5 -7.24 -3.55 0.24
C ASN A 5 -8.29 -2.43 0.15
N HIS A 6 -8.07 -1.45 -0.70
CA HIS A 6 -9.05 -0.41 -0.98
C HIS A 6 -9.51 -0.53 -2.43
N ALA A 7 -10.79 -0.88 -2.63
CA ALA A 7 -11.40 -1.04 -3.96
C ALA A 7 -10.61 -1.99 -4.91
N GLY A 8 -10.04 -3.06 -4.37
CA GLY A 8 -9.24 -4.04 -5.13
C GLY A 8 -7.77 -3.67 -5.30
N ARG A 9 -7.33 -2.54 -4.76
CA ARG A 9 -5.97 -2.03 -4.85
C ARG A 9 -5.25 -2.11 -3.50
N ALA A 10 -3.98 -2.46 -3.53
CA ALA A 10 -3.14 -2.53 -2.36
C ALA A 10 -2.72 -1.12 -1.93
N VAL A 11 -3.00 -0.76 -0.69
CA VAL A 11 -2.66 0.54 -0.12
C VAL A 11 -1.80 0.38 1.12
N LEU A 12 -0.83 1.27 1.31
CA LEU A 12 0.00 1.37 2.50
C LEU A 12 -0.65 2.37 3.46
N VAL A 13 -1.06 1.91 4.64
CA VAL A 13 -1.70 2.76 5.65
C VAL A 13 -0.66 3.68 6.27
N VAL A 14 -0.84 5.00 6.12
CA VAL A 14 0.11 6.03 6.59
C VAL A 14 -0.39 6.76 7.84
N SER A 15 -1.71 6.82 8.06
CA SER A 15 -2.35 7.29 9.31
C SER A 15 -3.60 6.45 9.60
N ASP A 16 -4.41 6.84 10.58
CA ASP A 16 -5.64 6.11 10.91
C ASP A 16 -6.73 6.23 9.83
N ASP A 17 -6.72 7.31 9.05
CA ASP A 17 -7.73 7.69 8.06
C ASP A 17 -7.15 7.87 6.65
N LYS A 18 -5.84 7.73 6.46
CA LYS A 18 -5.17 7.85 5.16
C LYS A 18 -4.33 6.64 4.82
N ALA A 19 -4.30 6.34 3.52
CA ALA A 19 -3.35 5.43 2.92
C ALA A 19 -2.72 6.04 1.66
N ALA A 20 -1.69 5.36 1.16
CA ALA A 20 -1.09 5.63 -0.14
C ALA A 20 -1.26 4.41 -1.07
N ASP A 21 -1.69 4.62 -2.31
CA ASP A 21 -1.73 3.58 -3.34
C ASP A 21 -0.32 3.04 -3.62
N ILE A 22 -0.12 1.73 -3.44
CA ILE A 22 1.21 1.12 -3.52
C ILE A 22 1.74 1.12 -4.96
N GLU A 23 0.90 0.91 -5.97
CA GLU A 23 1.32 0.95 -7.38
C GLU A 23 1.83 2.34 -7.75
N THR A 24 1.09 3.38 -7.39
CA THR A 24 1.47 4.77 -7.64
C THR A 24 2.73 5.15 -6.88
N ALA A 25 2.76 4.88 -5.57
CA ALA A 25 3.91 5.19 -4.70
C ALA A 25 5.20 4.47 -5.11
N SER A 26 5.09 3.28 -5.71
CA SER A 26 6.23 2.48 -6.15
C SER A 26 6.56 2.66 -7.64
N ALA A 27 5.89 3.60 -8.32
CA ALA A 27 6.01 3.82 -9.77
C ALA A 27 5.80 2.54 -10.60
N GLY A 28 4.80 1.74 -10.24
CA GLY A 28 4.42 0.50 -10.92
C GLY A 28 5.25 -0.73 -10.54
N ARG A 29 6.14 -0.63 -9.54
CA ARG A 29 6.97 -1.77 -9.12
C ARG A 29 6.19 -2.85 -8.36
N PHE A 30 5.14 -2.48 -7.64
CA PHE A 30 4.33 -3.39 -6.82
C PHE A 30 2.83 -3.12 -7.02
N GLY A 31 1.98 -4.12 -6.82
CA GLY A 31 0.54 -3.97 -6.98
C GLY A 31 0.08 -4.13 -8.44
N PRO A 32 -1.11 -3.59 -8.82
CA PRO A 32 -2.08 -2.97 -7.92
C PRO A 32 -2.79 -3.97 -7.01
N ALA A 33 -2.85 -5.26 -7.36
CA ALA A 33 -3.54 -6.26 -6.55
C ALA A 33 -2.78 -6.55 -5.24
N PRO A 34 -3.46 -6.66 -4.08
CA PRO A 34 -2.82 -7.02 -2.81
C PRO A 34 -2.03 -8.33 -2.88
N GLN A 35 -2.51 -9.29 -3.68
CA GLN A 35 -1.86 -10.58 -3.85
C GLN A 35 -0.46 -10.46 -4.47
N SER A 36 -0.25 -9.52 -5.41
CA SER A 36 1.05 -9.41 -6.12
C SER A 36 2.17 -8.90 -5.24
N LEU A 37 1.86 -8.31 -4.08
CA LEU A 37 2.87 -7.94 -3.07
C LEU A 37 3.58 -9.17 -2.50
N TYR A 38 2.88 -10.31 -2.45
CA TYR A 38 3.41 -11.55 -1.88
C TYR A 38 4.25 -12.36 -2.87
N ASP A 39 4.18 -12.05 -4.17
CA ASP A 39 5.02 -12.71 -5.20
C ASP A 39 6.53 -12.43 -4.97
N ASN A 40 6.84 -11.26 -4.39
CA ASN A 40 8.18 -10.91 -3.96
C ASN A 40 8.13 -10.07 -2.67
N TRP A 41 7.70 -10.73 -1.60
CA TRP A 41 7.50 -10.09 -0.31
C TRP A 41 8.75 -9.40 0.24
N ASP A 42 9.92 -10.02 0.11
CA ASP A 42 11.18 -9.46 0.64
C ASP A 42 11.54 -8.14 -0.06
N ALA A 43 11.40 -8.06 -1.38
CA ALA A 43 11.65 -6.83 -2.12
C ALA A 43 10.62 -5.74 -1.77
N PHE A 44 9.36 -6.11 -1.60
CA PHE A 44 8.31 -5.19 -1.18
C PHE A 44 8.55 -4.66 0.24
N ALA A 45 8.84 -5.53 1.20
CA ALA A 45 9.10 -5.16 2.58
C ALA A 45 10.33 -4.25 2.70
N ALA A 46 11.40 -4.53 1.95
CA ALA A 46 12.59 -3.67 1.91
C ALA A 46 12.27 -2.27 1.35
N TRP A 47 11.47 -2.17 0.29
CA TRP A 47 11.00 -0.88 -0.21
C TRP A 47 10.15 -0.15 0.83
N ALA A 48 9.12 -0.81 1.35
CA ALA A 48 8.17 -0.21 2.29
C ALA A 48 8.80 0.24 3.60
N ALA A 49 9.92 -0.36 4.02
CA ALA A 49 10.69 0.06 5.19
C ALA A 49 11.34 1.45 5.01
N THR A 50 11.54 1.90 3.77
CA THR A 50 12.19 3.18 3.45
C THR A 50 11.26 4.17 2.74
N ALA A 51 10.10 3.72 2.28
CA ALA A 51 9.16 4.54 1.53
C ALA A 51 8.48 5.56 2.44
N THR A 52 8.40 6.81 1.97
CA THR A 52 7.64 7.90 2.60
C THR A 52 6.60 8.46 1.62
N PRO A 53 5.62 7.65 1.17
CA PRO A 53 4.66 8.10 0.18
C PRO A 53 3.71 9.15 0.76
N ALA A 54 3.30 10.09 -0.08
CA ALA A 54 2.24 11.02 0.27
C ALA A 54 0.89 10.27 0.30
N PRO A 55 0.00 10.58 1.25
CA PRO A 55 -1.35 10.02 1.25
C PRO A 55 -2.14 10.50 0.04
N ASP A 56 -2.74 9.56 -0.69
CA ASP A 56 -3.62 9.81 -1.85
C ASP A 56 -4.94 9.02 -1.78
N VAL A 57 -5.13 8.20 -0.73
CA VAL A 57 -6.34 7.43 -0.47
C VAL A 57 -6.90 7.76 0.90
N GLU A 58 -8.19 8.11 0.95
CA GLU A 58 -8.98 8.17 2.18
C GLU A 58 -9.42 6.76 2.57
N ILE A 59 -9.21 6.37 3.83
CA ILE A 59 -9.65 5.08 4.36
C ILE A 59 -10.52 5.29 5.61
N ASP A 60 -11.62 4.54 5.70
CA ASP A 60 -12.34 4.38 6.95
C ASP A 60 -11.92 3.05 7.58
N ARG A 61 -11.30 3.12 8.76
CA ARG A 61 -10.78 1.96 9.48
C ARG A 61 -11.85 0.90 9.81
N LEU A 62 -13.13 1.28 9.82
CA LEU A 62 -14.24 0.36 10.05
C LEU A 62 -14.67 -0.42 8.80
N HIS A 63 -14.19 -0.01 7.61
CA HIS A 63 -14.57 -0.59 6.31
C HIS A 63 -13.35 -1.03 5.48
N LEU A 64 -12.21 -1.28 6.13
CA LEU A 64 -10.98 -1.80 5.52
C LEU A 64 -11.01 -3.32 5.30
#